data_AF-A0A9X1FMH7-F1
#
_entry.id   AF-A0A9X1FMH7-F1
#
_cell.length_a   1.000
_cell.length_b   1.000
_cell.length_c   1.000
_cell.angle_alpha   90.00
_cell.angle_beta   90.00
_cell.angle_gamma   90.00
#
_symmetry.space_group_name_H-M   'P 1'
#
loop_
_entity.id
_entity.type
_entity.pdbx_description
1 polymer ?
#
loop_
_entity_poly.entity_id
_entity_poly.type
_entity_poly.pdbx_seq_one_letter_code
_entity_poly.pdbx_strand_id
1 'polypeptide(L)'
;MSTEKDAKLKALKLTLDKLDKTYGKGTVMKLGDSAVQKVDVISTGSLGLDVALGVGGYPRGRVIEIYGPESSGKTTLTLHAMAEAQKKGGLAAFIDAEHAFDRNYAEKLGVDIENLIISQPDNGEQALEIADNLIRSGAIDIIVIDSVAALTPKSEIEGEMGDSKMGLHARLMSQALRKLTGSISKTNCTVIFINQLREKIGVMFGNPETTTGGNALKFYASVRLDIRRSTQIKNSDSTSVGNKTRVKVVKNKVAPPFKTAEFDIMYGEGISKVGEIIDLGVDFEIIKKSGSWFSYDDTKLGQGRDAVKALLLDNPELMEELEQKIKEAIAAISS
;
A
#
# COMPACT_ATOMS: atom_id res chain seq x y z
N MET A 1 -44.14 24.84 -11.97
CA MET A 1 -43.11 23.83 -11.61
C MET A 1 -41.67 24.33 -11.78
N SER A 2 -41.36 25.29 -12.66
CA SER A 2 -40.02 25.91 -12.79
C SER A 2 -39.65 26.87 -11.66
N THR A 3 -40.59 27.72 -11.24
CA THR A 3 -40.37 28.78 -10.23
C THR A 3 -39.97 28.28 -8.84
N GLU A 4 -40.51 27.14 -8.39
CA GLU A 4 -40.20 26.59 -7.07
C GLU A 4 -38.80 25.95 -7.02
N LYS A 5 -38.39 25.30 -8.12
CA LYS A 5 -37.04 24.72 -8.25
C LYS A 5 -35.99 25.82 -8.28
N ASP A 6 -36.25 26.92 -8.99
CA ASP A 6 -35.34 28.07 -9.06
C ASP A 6 -35.19 28.79 -7.71
N ALA A 7 -36.29 28.92 -6.95
CA ALA A 7 -36.25 29.46 -5.59
C ALA A 7 -35.41 28.57 -4.65
N LYS A 8 -35.59 27.25 -4.71
CA LYS A 8 -34.77 26.28 -3.94
C LYS A 8 -33.29 26.34 -4.33
N LEU A 9 -32.97 26.46 -5.62
CA LEU A 9 -31.60 26.58 -6.11
C LEU A 9 -30.93 27.90 -5.67
N LYS A 10 -31.68 29.01 -5.66
CA LYS A 10 -31.18 30.30 -5.19
C LYS A 10 -30.91 30.29 -3.68
N ALA A 11 -31.80 29.70 -2.90
CA ALA A 11 -31.61 29.51 -1.45
C ALA A 11 -30.41 28.59 -1.15
N LEU A 12 -30.27 27.50 -1.92
CA LEU A 12 -29.11 26.60 -1.84
C LEU A 12 -27.81 27.36 -2.13
N LYS A 13 -27.77 28.16 -3.20
CA LYS A 13 -26.57 28.94 -3.57
C LYS A 13 -26.15 29.92 -2.47
N LEU A 14 -27.11 30.67 -1.91
CA LEU A 14 -26.85 31.58 -0.78
C LEU A 14 -26.30 30.83 0.45
N THR A 15 -26.81 29.63 0.71
CA THR A 15 -26.34 28.77 1.80
C THR A 15 -24.92 28.30 1.54
N LEU A 16 -24.61 27.84 0.32
CA LEU A 16 -23.26 27.43 -0.08
C LEU A 16 -22.26 28.60 0.03
N ASP A 17 -22.62 29.78 -0.46
CA ASP A 17 -21.77 30.99 -0.37
C ASP A 17 -21.50 31.39 1.09
N LYS A 18 -22.50 31.23 1.97
CA LYS A 18 -22.33 31.48 3.41
C LYS A 18 -21.41 30.44 4.05
N LEU A 19 -21.54 29.16 3.67
CA LEU A 19 -20.69 28.08 4.16
C LEU A 19 -19.24 28.28 3.70
N ASP A 20 -19.00 28.64 2.43
CA ASP A 20 -17.66 28.93 1.91
C ASP A 20 -17.01 30.13 2.63
N LYS A 21 -17.77 31.18 2.94
CA LYS A 21 -17.26 32.32 3.74
C LYS A 21 -16.93 31.94 5.18
N THR A 22 -17.70 31.03 5.78
CA THR A 22 -17.55 30.67 7.20
C THR A 22 -16.48 29.61 7.41
N TYR A 23 -16.38 28.64 6.51
CA TYR A 23 -15.55 27.44 6.69
C TYR A 23 -14.42 27.29 5.66
N GLY A 24 -14.36 28.20 4.68
CA GLY A 24 -13.39 28.17 3.59
C GLY A 24 -13.97 27.56 2.32
N LYS A 25 -13.49 28.05 1.16
CA LYS A 25 -13.92 27.58 -0.16
C LYS A 25 -13.71 26.07 -0.31
N GLY A 26 -14.72 25.38 -0.83
CA GLY A 26 -14.64 23.94 -1.12
C GLY A 26 -15.06 23.04 0.04
N THR A 27 -15.58 23.61 1.13
CA THR A 27 -16.11 22.83 2.28
C THR A 27 -17.37 22.07 1.90
N VAL A 28 -18.23 22.66 1.06
CA VAL A 28 -19.46 22.01 0.55
C VAL A 28 -19.52 22.24 -0.95
N MET A 29 -19.44 21.15 -1.72
CA MET A 29 -19.42 21.19 -3.19
C MET A 29 -20.47 20.25 -3.76
N LYS A 30 -20.95 20.52 -4.98
CA LYS A 30 -21.71 19.51 -5.72
C LYS A 30 -20.75 18.47 -6.27
N LEU A 31 -21.09 17.20 -6.06
CA LEU A 31 -20.26 16.08 -6.49
C LEU A 31 -20.04 16.06 -8.01
N GLY A 32 -21.03 16.52 -8.79
CA GLY A 32 -20.95 16.59 -10.26
C GLY A 32 -20.23 17.83 -10.83
N ASP A 33 -19.93 18.84 -10.00
CA ASP A 33 -19.13 20.01 -10.42
C ASP A 33 -17.62 19.72 -10.30
N SER A 34 -17.27 18.57 -9.72
CA SER A 34 -15.90 18.04 -9.72
C SER A 34 -15.74 17.19 -10.98
N ALA A 35 -14.82 17.55 -11.87
CA ALA A 35 -14.38 16.65 -12.94
C ALA A 35 -14.08 15.28 -12.31
N VAL A 36 -14.51 14.18 -12.95
CA VAL A 36 -14.26 12.79 -12.49
C VAL A 36 -12.81 12.69 -12.02
N GLN A 37 -12.59 12.74 -10.70
CA GLN A 37 -11.24 12.84 -10.18
C GLN A 37 -10.59 11.46 -10.34
N LYS A 38 -9.66 11.35 -11.29
CA LYS A 38 -8.68 10.27 -11.27
C LYS A 38 -8.04 10.32 -9.89
N VAL A 39 -8.17 9.22 -9.13
CA VAL A 39 -7.58 9.11 -7.80
C VAL A 39 -6.07 9.17 -7.99
N ASP A 40 -5.41 10.15 -7.39
CA ASP A 40 -3.96 10.25 -7.41
C ASP A 40 -3.35 9.14 -6.56
N VAL A 41 -2.28 8.51 -7.05
CA VAL A 41 -1.73 7.26 -6.51
C VAL A 41 -0.20 7.22 -6.49
N ILE A 42 0.33 6.47 -5.52
CA ILE A 42 1.73 6.05 -5.44
C ILE A 42 1.79 4.59 -5.88
N SER A 43 2.65 4.22 -6.83
CA SER A 43 2.80 2.83 -7.25
C SER A 43 3.21 1.97 -6.05
N THR A 44 2.74 0.72 -6.02
CA THR A 44 3.16 -0.24 -5.01
C THR A 44 4.57 -0.81 -5.25
N GLY A 45 5.14 -0.55 -6.43
CA GLY A 45 6.34 -1.21 -6.92
C GLY A 45 6.10 -2.64 -7.43
N SER A 46 4.85 -3.11 -7.42
CA SER A 46 4.39 -4.34 -8.07
C SER A 46 3.34 -4.01 -9.11
N LEU A 47 3.60 -4.39 -10.37
CA LEU A 47 2.66 -4.13 -11.47
C LEU A 47 1.35 -4.89 -11.25
N GLY A 48 1.43 -6.16 -10.81
CA GLY A 48 0.27 -6.98 -10.53
C GLY A 48 -0.57 -6.42 -9.39
N LEU A 49 0.06 -5.87 -8.34
CA LEU A 49 -0.66 -5.27 -7.23
C LEU A 49 -1.30 -3.93 -7.59
N ASP A 50 -0.64 -3.11 -8.41
CA ASP A 50 -1.22 -1.86 -8.94
C ASP A 50 -2.51 -2.14 -9.72
N VAL A 51 -2.53 -3.21 -10.53
CA VAL A 51 -3.71 -3.72 -11.24
C VAL A 51 -4.78 -4.22 -10.27
N ALA A 52 -4.39 -5.02 -9.28
CA ALA A 52 -5.32 -5.56 -8.28
C ALA A 52 -5.97 -4.46 -7.43
N LEU A 53 -5.29 -3.33 -7.21
CA LEU A 53 -5.84 -2.15 -6.55
C LEU A 53 -6.85 -1.40 -7.43
N GLY A 54 -6.83 -1.59 -8.75
CA GLY A 54 -7.80 -1.05 -9.71
C GLY A 54 -7.66 0.45 -10.01
N VAL A 55 -6.95 1.19 -9.16
CA VAL A 55 -6.60 2.61 -9.39
C VAL A 55 -5.13 2.80 -9.76
N GLY A 56 -4.36 1.71 -9.89
CA GLY A 56 -2.96 1.76 -10.29
C GLY A 56 -1.96 2.05 -9.16
N GLY A 57 -2.36 1.90 -7.90
CA GLY A 57 -1.46 2.07 -6.75
C GLY A 57 -2.18 2.45 -5.45
N TYR A 58 -1.40 2.86 -4.45
CA TYR A 58 -1.90 3.35 -3.17
C TYR A 58 -2.51 4.76 -3.32
N PRO A 59 -3.79 4.97 -2.96
CA PRO A 59 -4.42 6.27 -3.09
C PRO A 59 -3.82 7.29 -2.13
N ARG A 60 -3.41 8.45 -2.67
CA ARG A 60 -2.90 9.58 -1.90
C ARG A 60 -3.94 10.17 -0.96
N GLY A 61 -3.47 10.71 0.16
CA GLY A 61 -4.32 11.28 1.21
C GLY A 61 -5.16 10.24 1.96
N ARG A 62 -4.76 8.96 1.96
CA ARG A 62 -5.50 7.87 2.60
C ARG A 62 -4.64 7.05 3.56
N VAL A 63 -5.33 6.36 4.45
CA VAL A 63 -4.76 5.32 5.33
C VAL A 63 -4.81 3.97 4.61
N ILE A 64 -3.69 3.27 4.61
CA ILE A 64 -3.51 1.92 4.09
C ILE A 64 -3.08 1.01 5.25
N GLU A 65 -3.61 -0.20 5.32
CA GLU A 65 -3.12 -1.23 6.25
C GLU A 65 -2.56 -2.41 5.45
N ILE A 66 -1.32 -2.80 5.74
CA ILE A 66 -0.71 -4.02 5.19
C ILE A 66 -0.45 -4.96 6.34
N TYR A 67 -1.10 -6.12 6.33
CA TYR A 67 -0.99 -7.09 7.41
C TYR A 67 -0.76 -8.50 6.87
N GLY A 68 -0.20 -9.35 7.71
CA GLY A 68 0.13 -10.72 7.34
C GLY A 68 1.11 -11.37 8.32
N PRO A 69 1.42 -12.66 8.10
CA PRO A 69 2.38 -13.40 8.92
C PRO A 69 3.76 -12.73 8.98
N GLU A 70 4.58 -13.12 9.95
CA GLU A 70 5.99 -12.77 9.96
C GLU A 70 6.68 -13.23 8.67
N SER A 71 7.68 -12.47 8.23
CA SER A 71 8.43 -12.77 6.99
C SER A 71 7.58 -12.92 5.72
N SER A 72 6.36 -12.36 5.68
CA SER A 72 5.51 -12.41 4.50
C SER A 72 5.84 -11.35 3.43
N GLY A 73 6.73 -10.40 3.74
CA GLY A 73 7.14 -9.33 2.84
C GLY A 73 6.45 -7.97 3.07
N LYS A 74 5.80 -7.76 4.23
CA LYS A 74 5.14 -6.49 4.60
C LYS A 74 6.08 -5.29 4.43
N THR A 75 7.22 -5.31 5.11
CA THR A 75 8.22 -4.24 5.07
C THR A 75 8.86 -4.12 3.68
N THR A 76 9.14 -5.22 2.97
CA THR A 76 9.60 -5.16 1.57
C THR A 76 8.62 -4.38 0.69
N LEU A 77 7.31 -4.66 0.81
CA LEU A 77 6.28 -4.01 0.01
C LEU A 77 6.18 -2.51 0.32
N THR A 78 6.34 -2.11 1.59
CA THR A 78 6.33 -0.68 1.95
C THR A 78 7.59 0.05 1.51
N LEU A 79 8.75 -0.59 1.56
CA LEU A 79 10.00 -0.01 1.05
C LEU A 79 9.92 0.26 -0.46
N HIS A 80 9.34 -0.66 -1.25
CA HIS A 80 9.07 -0.41 -2.67
C HIS A 80 8.12 0.79 -2.88
N ALA A 81 7.06 0.90 -2.10
CA ALA A 81 6.13 2.03 -2.17
C ALA A 81 6.84 3.37 -1.89
N MET A 82 7.76 3.39 -0.93
CA MET A 82 8.56 4.56 -0.61
C MET A 82 9.56 4.90 -1.71
N ALA A 83 10.26 3.90 -2.26
CA ALA A 83 11.14 4.08 -3.41
C ALA A 83 10.38 4.67 -4.61
N GLU A 84 9.18 4.18 -4.92
CA GLU A 84 8.34 4.71 -6.00
C GLU A 84 7.84 6.15 -5.73
N ALA A 85 7.58 6.51 -4.48
CA ALA A 85 7.28 7.89 -4.11
C ALA A 85 8.49 8.81 -4.33
N GLN A 86 9.68 8.39 -3.88
CA GLN A 86 10.92 9.16 -3.99
C GLN A 86 11.38 9.31 -5.45
N LYS A 87 11.23 8.27 -6.29
CA LYS A 87 11.50 8.34 -7.74
C LYS A 87 10.70 9.44 -8.45
N LYS A 88 9.52 9.78 -7.93
CA LYS A 88 8.67 10.88 -8.44
C LYS A 88 8.99 12.24 -7.80
N GLY A 89 10.09 12.34 -7.05
CA GLY A 89 10.52 13.55 -6.33
C GLY A 89 9.78 13.80 -5.01
N GLY A 90 9.03 12.81 -4.50
CA GLY A 90 8.32 12.92 -3.24
C GLY A 90 9.20 12.61 -2.03
N LEU A 91 8.76 13.03 -0.84
CA LEU A 91 9.45 12.73 0.43
C LEU A 91 8.79 11.57 1.16
N ALA A 92 9.61 10.70 1.73
CA ALA A 92 9.17 9.53 2.48
C ALA A 92 9.61 9.63 3.95
N ALA A 93 8.80 9.12 4.87
CA ALA A 93 9.17 8.93 6.26
C ALA A 93 8.85 7.53 6.76
N PHE A 94 9.68 7.02 7.67
CA PHE A 94 9.56 5.70 8.28
C PHE A 94 9.57 5.83 9.80
N ILE A 95 8.50 5.38 10.44
CA ILE A 95 8.38 5.28 11.89
C ILE A 95 8.66 3.83 12.29
N ASP A 96 9.90 3.56 12.71
CA ASP A 96 10.41 2.25 13.09
C ASP A 96 10.17 2.02 14.59
N ALA A 97 8.94 1.61 14.92
CA ALA A 97 8.57 1.21 16.27
C ALA A 97 9.07 -0.21 16.63
N GLU A 98 9.38 -1.05 15.63
CA GLU A 98 9.98 -2.38 15.86
C GLU A 98 11.50 -2.34 16.10
N HIS A 99 12.16 -1.20 15.88
CA HIS A 99 13.62 -1.05 15.92
C HIS A 99 14.36 -2.06 15.03
N ALA A 100 13.76 -2.39 13.88
CA ALA A 100 14.20 -3.48 13.00
C ALA A 100 14.49 -2.99 11.57
N PHE A 101 14.56 -1.67 11.35
CA PHE A 101 14.82 -1.12 10.03
C PHE A 101 16.24 -1.44 9.52
N ASP A 102 16.33 -2.12 8.37
CA ASP A 102 17.59 -2.39 7.68
C ASP A 102 17.84 -1.36 6.56
N ARG A 103 18.77 -0.44 6.85
CA ARG A 103 19.21 0.61 5.92
C ARG A 103 19.77 0.06 4.61
N ASN A 104 20.60 -0.98 4.68
CA ASN A 104 21.29 -1.53 3.51
C ASN A 104 20.30 -2.24 2.59
N TYR A 105 19.32 -2.93 3.17
CA TYR A 105 18.25 -3.56 2.41
C TYR A 105 17.35 -2.51 1.75
N ALA A 106 16.94 -1.46 2.48
CA ALA A 106 16.15 -0.37 1.91
C ALA A 106 16.83 0.32 0.72
N GLU A 107 18.14 0.59 0.81
CA GLU A 107 18.93 1.17 -0.28
C GLU A 107 18.94 0.26 -1.53
N LYS A 108 19.12 -1.05 -1.34
CA LYS A 108 19.06 -2.02 -2.46
C LYS A 108 17.69 -2.05 -3.14
N LEU A 109 16.61 -1.77 -2.42
CA LEU A 109 15.26 -1.66 -2.99
C LEU A 109 15.00 -0.32 -3.68
N GLY A 110 16.00 0.58 -3.72
CA GLY A 110 15.92 1.87 -4.37
C GLY A 110 15.32 2.98 -3.52
N VAL A 111 15.27 2.81 -2.20
CA VAL A 111 14.93 3.90 -1.28
C VAL A 111 16.12 4.85 -1.22
N ASP A 112 15.87 6.14 -1.43
CA ASP A 112 16.85 7.19 -1.21
C ASP A 112 17.00 7.40 0.29
N ILE A 113 18.07 6.83 0.84
CA ILE A 113 18.34 6.84 2.27
C ILE A 113 18.80 8.21 2.76
N GLU A 114 19.46 9.01 1.92
CA GLU A 114 19.97 10.32 2.32
C GLU A 114 18.82 11.28 2.63
N ASN A 115 17.74 11.17 1.86
CA ASN A 115 16.53 11.99 2.02
C ASN A 115 15.41 11.27 2.79
N LEU A 116 15.65 10.06 3.30
CA LEU A 116 14.67 9.32 4.09
C LEU A 116 14.60 9.86 5.53
N ILE A 117 13.40 10.27 5.95
CA ILE A 117 13.16 10.67 7.34
C ILE A 117 12.85 9.42 8.16
N ILE A 118 13.67 9.11 9.16
CA ILE A 118 13.45 7.97 10.06
C ILE A 118 13.23 8.44 11.49
N SER A 119 12.32 7.78 12.19
CA SER A 119 12.09 7.97 13.62
C SER A 119 12.00 6.63 14.32
N GLN A 120 12.71 6.49 15.44
CA GLN A 120 12.64 5.34 16.34
C GLN A 120 12.06 5.81 17.68
N PRO A 121 10.72 5.77 17.84
CA PRO A 121 10.04 6.30 19.01
C PRO A 121 10.14 5.37 20.21
N ASP A 122 10.13 5.93 21.41
CA ASP A 122 10.12 5.24 22.71
C ASP A 122 8.76 4.61 23.05
N ASN A 123 7.66 5.17 22.51
CA ASN A 123 6.29 4.69 22.79
C ASN A 123 5.30 5.04 21.66
N GLY A 124 4.13 4.41 21.70
CA GLY A 124 3.09 4.53 20.69
C GLY A 124 2.50 5.94 20.56
N GLU A 125 2.32 6.67 21.66
CA GLU A 125 1.86 8.07 21.63
C GLU A 125 2.86 8.94 20.86
N GLN A 126 4.14 8.87 21.20
CA GLN A 126 5.20 9.62 20.55
C GLN A 126 5.30 9.28 19.06
N ALA A 127 5.24 8.00 18.71
CA ALA A 127 5.23 7.54 17.31
C ALA A 127 4.13 8.21 16.48
N LEU A 128 2.90 8.21 17.02
CA LEU A 128 1.72 8.75 16.35
C LEU A 128 1.74 10.28 16.32
N GLU A 129 2.30 10.94 17.34
CA GLU A 129 2.50 12.40 17.36
C GLU A 129 3.54 12.86 16.34
N ILE A 130 4.65 12.14 16.21
CA ILE A 130 5.68 12.39 15.18
C ILE A 130 5.05 12.26 13.80
N ALA A 131 4.35 11.15 13.53
CA ALA A 131 3.66 10.95 12.26
C ALA A 131 2.68 12.09 11.96
N ASP A 132 1.88 12.50 12.94
CA ASP A 132 0.88 13.56 12.81
C ASP A 132 1.50 14.94 12.51
N ASN A 133 2.65 15.25 13.10
CA ASN A 133 3.41 16.47 12.81
C ASN A 133 4.02 16.45 11.40
N LEU A 134 4.60 15.32 11.00
CA LEU A 134 5.13 15.12 9.65
C LEU A 134 4.03 15.27 8.60
N ILE A 135 2.85 14.67 8.81
CA ILE A 135 1.69 14.81 7.91
C ILE A 135 1.25 16.27 7.82
N ARG A 136 1.14 16.97 8.96
CA ARG A 136 0.71 18.38 9.00
C ARG A 136 1.67 19.34 8.34
N SER A 137 2.96 19.00 8.24
CA SER A 137 3.93 19.83 7.52
C SER A 137 3.55 20.03 6.05
N GLY A 138 2.78 19.09 5.47
CA GLY A 138 2.43 19.09 4.05
C GLY A 138 3.58 18.71 3.11
N ALA A 139 4.76 18.40 3.65
CA ALA A 139 5.95 18.08 2.87
C ALA A 139 6.10 16.58 2.54
N ILE A 140 5.48 15.70 3.34
CA ILE A 140 5.68 14.25 3.23
C ILE A 140 4.60 13.61 2.36
N ASP A 141 5.02 12.89 1.32
CA ASP A 141 4.14 12.19 0.40
C ASP A 141 3.69 10.83 0.94
N ILE A 142 4.58 10.13 1.63
CA ILE A 142 4.31 8.79 2.16
C ILE A 142 4.95 8.60 3.54
N ILE A 143 4.16 8.05 4.48
CA ILE A 143 4.65 7.62 5.80
C ILE A 143 4.35 6.15 5.99
N VAL A 144 5.35 5.40 6.44
CA VAL A 144 5.19 4.01 6.89
C VAL A 144 5.37 3.95 8.40
N ILE A 145 4.46 3.24 9.08
CA ILE A 145 4.54 2.96 10.52
C ILE A 145 4.71 1.45 10.69
N ASP A 146 5.92 1.04 11.10
CA ASP A 146 6.32 -0.35 11.30
C ASP A 146 6.63 -0.61 12.78
N SER A 147 5.73 -1.19 13.57
CA SER A 147 4.38 -1.66 13.21
C SER A 147 3.35 -1.27 14.26
N VAL A 148 2.07 -1.42 13.93
CA VAL A 148 0.97 -1.22 14.88
C VAL A 148 1.17 -2.07 16.12
N ALA A 149 1.69 -3.30 16.00
CA ALA A 149 1.88 -4.17 17.15
C ALA A 149 2.89 -3.62 18.16
N ALA A 150 3.84 -2.79 17.70
CA ALA A 150 4.89 -2.16 18.51
C ALA A 150 4.53 -0.75 19.00
N LEU A 151 3.33 -0.23 18.70
CA LEU A 151 2.83 1.05 19.22
C LEU A 151 2.37 0.91 20.69
N THR A 152 3.29 0.49 21.55
CA THR A 152 3.04 0.23 22.96
C THR A 152 2.77 1.54 23.69
N PRO A 153 1.62 1.71 24.35
CA PRO A 153 1.31 2.91 25.09
C PRO A 153 2.33 3.19 26.20
N LYS A 154 2.66 4.46 26.45
CA LYS A 154 3.62 4.87 27.49
C LYS A 154 3.33 4.25 28.85
N SER A 155 2.07 4.27 29.29
CA SER A 155 1.71 3.70 30.59
C SER A 155 1.83 2.17 30.66
N GLU A 156 1.87 1.47 29.52
CA GLU A 156 2.15 0.03 29.48
C GLU A 156 3.65 -0.23 29.64
N ILE A 157 4.50 0.60 29.02
CA ILE A 157 5.97 0.52 29.16
C ILE A 157 6.43 0.85 30.59
N GLU A 158 5.83 1.86 31.22
CA GLU A 158 6.14 2.25 32.61
C GLU A 158 5.50 1.34 33.67
N GLY A 159 4.62 0.42 33.25
CA GLY A 159 3.95 -0.53 34.15
C GLY A 159 4.79 -1.76 34.45
N GLU A 160 4.30 -2.60 35.37
CA GLU A 160 4.95 -3.89 35.65
C GLU A 160 4.42 -4.99 34.71
N MET A 161 5.27 -5.99 34.42
CA MET A 161 4.85 -7.15 33.64
C MET A 161 3.74 -7.90 34.38
N GLY A 162 2.56 -8.00 33.75
CA GLY A 162 1.37 -8.61 34.35
C GLY A 162 0.28 -7.62 34.73
N ASP A 163 0.54 -6.31 34.65
CA ASP A 163 -0.48 -5.28 34.83
C ASP A 163 -1.58 -5.40 33.76
N SER A 164 -2.82 -5.57 34.20
CA SER A 164 -3.97 -5.64 33.28
C SER A 164 -4.44 -4.25 32.87
N LYS A 165 -4.00 -3.79 31.68
CA LYS A 165 -4.47 -2.54 31.05
C LYS A 165 -5.26 -2.84 29.78
N MET A 166 -6.42 -3.49 29.95
CA MET A 166 -7.24 -3.96 28.83
C MET A 166 -7.64 -2.81 27.88
N GLY A 167 -7.34 -3.00 26.59
CA GLY A 167 -7.84 -2.13 25.52
C GLY A 167 -7.13 -0.77 25.38
N LEU A 168 -6.03 -0.54 26.12
CA LEU A 168 -5.27 0.71 26.05
C LEU A 168 -4.78 0.99 24.62
N HIS A 169 -4.16 -0.02 24.01
CA HIS A 169 -3.70 0.03 22.63
C HIS A 169 -4.83 0.37 21.62
N ALA A 170 -5.99 -0.26 21.76
CA ALA A 170 -7.14 0.01 20.89
C ALA A 170 -7.68 1.44 21.04
N ARG A 171 -7.64 2.01 22.26
CA ARG A 171 -8.03 3.39 22.54
C ARG A 171 -7.04 4.38 21.92
N LEU A 172 -5.74 4.14 22.07
CA LEU A 172 -4.68 4.93 21.46
C LEU A 172 -4.89 5.03 19.94
N MET A 173 -5.02 3.89 19.26
CA MET A 173 -5.25 3.84 17.81
C MET A 173 -6.54 4.57 17.40
N SER A 174 -7.62 4.40 18.17
CA SER A 174 -8.90 5.07 17.89
C SER A 174 -8.79 6.59 17.99
N GLN A 175 -8.06 7.10 18.98
CA GLN A 175 -7.84 8.53 19.16
C GLN A 175 -6.92 9.10 18.07
N ALA A 176 -5.81 8.43 17.80
CA ALA A 176 -4.83 8.86 16.81
C ALA A 176 -5.43 8.89 15.40
N LEU A 177 -6.11 7.83 14.96
CA LEU A 177 -6.70 7.79 13.62
C LEU A 177 -7.78 8.85 13.41
N ARG A 178 -8.55 9.18 14.45
CA ARG A 178 -9.53 10.27 14.41
C ARG A 178 -8.89 11.63 14.14
N LYS A 179 -7.68 11.87 14.67
CA LYS A 179 -6.91 13.10 14.46
C LYS A 179 -6.18 13.09 13.11
N LEU A 180 -5.49 12.00 12.81
CA LEU A 180 -4.64 11.82 11.63
C LEU A 180 -5.44 11.93 10.32
N THR A 181 -6.59 11.27 10.24
CA THR A 181 -7.35 11.15 8.98
C THR A 181 -7.74 12.48 8.35
N GLY A 182 -8.05 13.49 9.15
CA GLY A 182 -8.31 14.83 8.65
C GLY A 182 -7.06 15.50 8.07
N SER A 183 -5.91 15.35 8.73
CA SER A 183 -4.62 15.87 8.26
C SER A 183 -4.16 15.17 6.98
N ILE A 184 -4.21 13.83 6.96
CA ILE A 184 -3.84 12.97 5.83
C ILE A 184 -4.57 13.40 4.56
N SER A 185 -5.89 13.56 4.64
CA SER A 185 -6.69 13.95 3.48
C SER A 185 -6.39 15.36 2.97
N LYS A 186 -5.96 16.28 3.85
CA LYS A 186 -5.67 17.68 3.46
C LYS A 186 -4.30 17.84 2.82
N THR A 187 -3.34 17.00 3.21
CA THR A 187 -1.95 17.09 2.72
C THR A 187 -1.62 16.08 1.64
N ASN A 188 -2.58 15.25 1.22
CA ASN A 188 -2.39 14.18 0.25
C ASN A 188 -1.29 13.17 0.62
N CYS A 189 -0.89 13.11 1.89
CA CYS A 189 0.05 12.11 2.39
C CYS A 189 -0.61 10.73 2.45
N THR A 190 0.04 9.71 1.88
CA THR A 190 -0.33 8.31 2.03
C THR A 190 0.28 7.76 3.32
N VAL A 191 -0.54 7.23 4.23
CA VAL A 191 -0.05 6.64 5.48
C VAL A 191 -0.29 5.15 5.48
N ILE A 192 0.79 4.37 5.54
CA ILE A 192 0.76 2.91 5.57
C ILE A 192 1.08 2.43 6.99
N PHE A 193 0.15 1.67 7.56
CA PHE A 193 0.36 0.93 8.79
C PHE A 193 0.71 -0.52 8.46
N ILE A 194 1.88 -0.97 8.92
CA ILE A 194 2.21 -2.39 8.95
C ILE A 194 1.57 -3.00 10.19
N ASN A 195 0.94 -4.17 10.04
CA ASN A 195 0.30 -4.86 11.16
C ASN A 195 0.61 -6.36 11.13
N GLN A 196 0.54 -6.96 12.31
CA GLN A 196 0.78 -8.38 12.50
C GLN A 196 -0.55 -9.11 12.69
N LEU A 197 -0.56 -10.40 12.35
CA LEU A 197 -1.67 -11.29 12.68
C LEU A 197 -1.53 -11.79 14.13
N ARG A 198 -2.67 -11.99 14.78
CA ARG A 198 -2.85 -12.64 16.07
C ARG A 198 -4.06 -13.57 15.98
N GLU A 199 -4.12 -14.58 16.83
CA GLU A 199 -5.29 -15.45 16.92
C GLU A 199 -6.22 -15.00 18.05
N LYS A 200 -7.53 -14.99 17.77
CA LYS A 200 -8.54 -14.74 18.78
C LYS A 200 -8.87 -16.04 19.51
N ILE A 201 -8.49 -16.11 20.79
CA ILE A 201 -8.79 -17.26 21.66
C ILE A 201 -10.32 -17.44 21.76
N GLY A 202 -10.77 -18.69 21.64
CA GLY A 202 -12.18 -19.07 21.84
C GLY A 202 -13.06 -19.02 20.58
N VAL A 203 -12.49 -18.79 19.39
CA VAL A 203 -13.22 -18.91 18.12
C VAL A 203 -13.20 -20.37 17.64
N MET A 204 -14.34 -21.07 17.75
CA MET A 204 -14.49 -22.46 17.29
C MET A 204 -14.97 -22.59 15.83
N PHE A 205 -15.54 -21.52 15.25
CA PHE A 205 -16.04 -21.48 13.87
C PHE A 205 -15.63 -20.17 13.18
N GLY A 206 -15.16 -20.27 11.92
CA GLY A 206 -14.72 -19.13 11.11
C GLY A 206 -13.20 -18.91 11.13
N ASN A 207 -12.74 -17.75 10.67
CA ASN A 207 -11.31 -17.39 10.70
C ASN A 207 -10.95 -16.82 12.08
N PRO A 208 -10.03 -17.45 12.85
CA PRO A 208 -9.60 -16.95 14.17
C PRO A 208 -8.64 -15.76 14.07
N GLU A 209 -8.09 -15.46 12.89
CA GLU A 209 -7.10 -14.40 12.71
C GLU A 209 -7.69 -12.99 12.91
N THR A 210 -6.97 -12.16 13.65
CA THR A 210 -7.23 -10.74 13.82
C THR A 210 -5.94 -9.93 13.72
N THR A 211 -6.07 -8.61 13.57
CA THR A 211 -4.96 -7.67 13.59
C THR A 211 -4.88 -6.92 14.93
N THR A 212 -3.69 -6.43 15.28
CA THR A 212 -3.44 -5.66 16.52
C THR A 212 -3.99 -4.23 16.42
N GLY A 213 -4.16 -3.54 17.55
CA GLY A 213 -4.61 -2.15 17.60
C GLY A 213 -6.13 -1.95 17.60
N GLY A 214 -6.90 -3.02 17.83
CA GLY A 214 -8.36 -2.97 17.86
C GLY A 214 -9.00 -2.83 16.47
N ASN A 215 -10.21 -2.27 16.41
CA ASN A 215 -10.98 -2.21 15.15
C ASN A 215 -10.86 -0.87 14.40
N ALA A 216 -10.32 0.18 15.00
CA ALA A 216 -10.30 1.52 14.41
C ALA A 216 -9.61 1.53 13.04
N LEU A 217 -8.41 0.94 12.94
CA LEU A 217 -7.65 0.89 11.70
C LEU A 217 -8.44 0.19 10.58
N LYS A 218 -9.16 -0.89 10.90
CA LYS A 218 -10.02 -1.60 9.93
C LYS A 218 -11.07 -0.70 9.31
N PHE A 219 -11.61 0.29 10.03
CA PHE A 219 -12.62 1.22 9.54
C PHE A 219 -12.01 2.40 8.77
N TYR A 220 -10.94 2.99 9.32
CA TYR A 220 -10.27 4.16 8.76
C TYR A 220 -9.46 3.85 7.50
N ALA A 221 -8.86 2.66 7.40
CA ALA A 221 -8.13 2.24 6.22
C ALA A 221 -9.04 2.28 4.97
N SER A 222 -8.57 2.93 3.91
CA SER A 222 -9.21 2.92 2.60
C SER A 222 -8.88 1.66 1.83
N VAL A 223 -7.65 1.17 1.99
CA VAL A 223 -7.18 -0.10 1.43
C VAL A 223 -6.64 -0.95 2.56
N ARG A 224 -6.96 -2.25 2.54
CA ARG A 224 -6.35 -3.25 3.42
C ARG A 224 -5.81 -4.39 2.58
N LEU A 225 -4.57 -4.77 2.82
CA LEU A 225 -3.86 -5.83 2.10
C LEU A 225 -3.50 -6.97 3.07
N ASP A 226 -3.88 -8.19 2.70
CA ASP A 226 -3.44 -9.42 3.35
C ASP A 226 -2.32 -10.03 2.50
N ILE A 227 -1.08 -9.94 2.99
CA ILE A 227 0.12 -10.42 2.30
C ILE A 227 0.62 -11.71 2.94
N ARG A 228 0.78 -12.75 2.12
CA ARG A 228 1.22 -14.08 2.57
C ARG A 228 2.31 -14.64 1.67
N ARG A 229 3.28 -15.30 2.31
CA ARG A 229 4.23 -16.16 1.64
C ARG A 229 3.51 -17.43 1.14
N SER A 230 3.72 -17.80 -0.11
CA SER A 230 3.13 -18.99 -0.73
C SER A 230 4.16 -20.12 -0.82
N THR A 231 5.02 -20.12 -1.85
CA THR A 231 6.03 -21.16 -2.08
C THR A 231 7.43 -20.57 -2.06
N GLN A 232 8.40 -21.36 -1.60
CA GLN A 232 9.80 -20.97 -1.62
C GLN A 232 10.37 -21.12 -3.03
N ILE A 233 11.12 -20.12 -3.49
CA ILE A 233 11.85 -20.15 -4.77
C ILE A 233 13.26 -20.65 -4.45
N LYS A 234 13.69 -21.68 -5.19
CA LYS A 234 14.99 -22.32 -5.01
C LYS A 234 15.77 -22.33 -6.32
N ASN A 235 17.08 -22.16 -6.20
CA ASN A 235 18.01 -22.36 -7.31
C ASN A 235 18.22 -23.86 -7.58
N SER A 236 18.98 -24.15 -8.65
CA SER A 236 19.36 -25.51 -9.05
C SER A 236 20.09 -26.32 -7.97
N ASP A 237 20.79 -25.64 -7.06
CA ASP A 237 21.48 -26.20 -5.89
C ASP A 237 20.57 -26.35 -4.65
N SER A 238 19.26 -26.15 -4.81
CA SER A 238 18.26 -26.17 -3.73
C SER A 238 18.41 -25.08 -2.67
N THR A 239 19.26 -24.08 -2.88
CA THR A 239 19.34 -22.90 -2.01
C THR A 239 18.11 -22.02 -2.21
N SER A 240 17.54 -21.50 -1.12
CA SER A 240 16.39 -20.60 -1.21
C SER A 240 16.86 -19.21 -1.58
N VAL A 241 16.34 -18.69 -2.69
CA VAL A 241 16.68 -17.38 -3.23
C VAL A 241 15.55 -16.36 -3.16
N GLY A 242 14.35 -16.80 -2.82
CA GLY A 242 13.21 -15.93 -2.66
C GLY A 242 11.95 -16.69 -2.30
N ASN A 243 10.81 -16.01 -2.37
CA ASN A 243 9.50 -16.61 -2.18
C ASN A 243 8.50 -16.06 -3.17
N LYS A 244 7.59 -16.92 -3.62
CA LYS A 244 6.36 -16.48 -4.25
C LYS A 244 5.45 -15.93 -3.16
N THR A 245 4.94 -14.72 -3.39
CA THR A 245 4.12 -13.96 -2.45
C THR A 245 2.78 -13.67 -3.07
N ARG A 246 1.72 -13.82 -2.27
CA ARG A 246 0.35 -13.51 -2.67
C ARG A 246 -0.17 -12.37 -1.81
N VAL A 247 -0.72 -11.34 -2.45
CA VAL A 247 -1.35 -10.20 -1.79
C VAL A 247 -2.83 -10.17 -2.16
N LYS A 248 -3.71 -10.18 -1.18
CA LYS A 248 -5.16 -10.03 -1.37
C LYS A 248 -5.62 -8.65 -0.92
N VAL A 249 -6.37 -7.96 -1.78
CA VAL A 249 -7.01 -6.68 -1.46
C VAL A 249 -8.29 -6.95 -0.66
N VAL A 250 -8.19 -7.11 0.66
CA VAL A 250 -9.34 -7.47 1.50
C VAL A 250 -10.31 -6.31 1.76
N LYS A 251 -9.87 -5.08 1.53
CA LYS A 251 -10.71 -3.87 1.56
C LYS A 251 -10.20 -2.88 0.53
N ASN A 252 -11.11 -2.25 -0.20
CA ASN A 252 -10.82 -1.18 -1.13
C ASN A 252 -12.02 -0.22 -1.18
N LYS A 253 -11.77 1.07 -0.91
CA LYS A 253 -12.79 2.14 -0.95
C LYS A 253 -12.73 2.97 -2.24
N VAL A 254 -11.76 2.72 -3.12
CA VAL A 254 -11.53 3.52 -4.34
C VAL A 254 -11.72 2.71 -5.62
N ALA A 255 -11.76 1.38 -5.51
CA ALA A 255 -12.07 0.43 -6.58
C ALA A 255 -12.65 -0.87 -6.00
N PRO A 256 -13.13 -1.81 -6.83
CA PRO A 256 -13.64 -3.10 -6.35
C PRO A 256 -12.61 -3.88 -5.51
N PRO A 257 -13.00 -4.40 -4.32
CA PRO A 257 -12.12 -5.20 -3.47
C PRO A 257 -12.01 -6.66 -3.95
N PHE A 258 -11.23 -7.45 -3.20
CA PHE A 258 -11.07 -8.91 -3.28
C PHE A 258 -10.25 -9.47 -4.44
N LYS A 259 -9.70 -8.60 -5.30
CA LYS A 259 -8.65 -8.98 -6.24
C LYS A 259 -7.39 -9.45 -5.51
N THR A 260 -6.61 -10.27 -6.19
CA THR A 260 -5.34 -10.81 -5.71
C THR A 260 -4.24 -10.55 -6.72
N ALA A 261 -3.03 -10.31 -6.22
CA ALA A 261 -1.81 -10.26 -7.01
C ALA A 261 -0.85 -11.35 -6.50
N GLU A 262 -0.09 -11.95 -7.40
CA GLU A 262 1.02 -12.83 -7.08
C GLU A 262 2.29 -12.32 -7.75
N PHE A 263 3.38 -12.31 -7.00
CA PHE A 263 4.69 -11.91 -7.50
C PHE A 263 5.80 -12.58 -6.67
N ASP A 264 7.01 -12.58 -7.22
CA ASP A 264 8.17 -13.11 -6.51
C ASP A 264 8.83 -12.01 -5.67
N ILE A 265 9.18 -12.32 -4.44
CA ILE A 265 10.09 -11.52 -3.62
C ILE A 265 11.43 -12.27 -3.55
N MET A 266 12.45 -11.73 -4.20
CA MET A 266 13.81 -12.25 -4.25
C MET A 266 14.62 -11.67 -3.08
N TYR A 267 15.41 -12.50 -2.39
CA TYR A 267 16.18 -12.05 -1.24
C TYR A 267 17.28 -11.08 -1.67
N GLY A 268 17.33 -9.91 -1.02
CA GLY A 268 18.30 -8.86 -1.32
C GLY A 268 17.97 -8.00 -2.56
N GLU A 269 16.95 -8.36 -3.34
CA GLU A 269 16.53 -7.63 -4.55
C GLU A 269 15.08 -7.10 -4.45
N GLY A 270 14.23 -7.71 -3.63
CA GLY A 270 12.84 -7.31 -3.45
C GLY A 270 11.90 -7.90 -4.49
N ILE A 271 10.87 -7.14 -4.88
CA ILE A 271 9.83 -7.58 -5.82
C ILE A 271 10.43 -7.73 -7.22
N SER A 272 10.29 -8.91 -7.81
CA SER A 272 10.81 -9.22 -9.14
C SER A 272 9.92 -8.65 -10.25
N LYS A 273 10.21 -7.44 -10.69
CA LYS A 273 9.51 -6.79 -11.82
C LYS A 273 9.52 -7.64 -13.09
N VAL A 274 10.67 -8.23 -13.43
CA VAL A 274 10.80 -9.14 -14.59
C VAL A 274 9.90 -10.37 -14.48
N GLY A 275 9.76 -10.93 -13.27
CA GLY A 275 8.84 -12.03 -13.02
C GLY A 275 7.39 -11.64 -13.26
N GLU A 276 6.98 -10.46 -12.80
CA GLU A 276 5.62 -9.95 -13.03
C GLU A 276 5.34 -9.67 -14.50
N ILE A 277 6.30 -9.12 -15.25
CA ILE A 277 6.14 -8.87 -16.69
C ILE A 277 5.90 -10.18 -17.44
N ILE A 278 6.64 -11.24 -17.11
CA ILE A 278 6.44 -12.55 -17.73
C ILE A 278 5.05 -13.11 -17.39
N ASP A 279 4.71 -13.11 -16.10
CA ASP A 279 3.47 -13.73 -15.63
C ASP A 279 2.24 -12.98 -16.16
N LEU A 280 2.22 -11.65 -16.06
CA LEU A 280 1.16 -10.80 -16.62
C LEU A 280 1.14 -10.82 -18.15
N GLY A 281 2.30 -10.87 -18.80
CA GLY A 281 2.39 -11.00 -20.24
C GLY A 281 1.72 -12.27 -20.75
N VAL A 282 1.85 -13.38 -20.01
CA VAL A 282 1.13 -14.62 -20.31
C VAL A 282 -0.37 -14.48 -20.03
N ASP A 283 -0.74 -13.91 -18.89
CA ASP A 283 -2.14 -13.74 -18.48
C ASP A 283 -2.94 -12.85 -19.45
N PHE A 284 -2.30 -11.83 -20.02
CA PHE A 284 -2.88 -10.94 -21.04
C PHE A 284 -2.65 -11.41 -22.49
N GLU A 285 -2.17 -12.64 -22.68
CA GLU A 285 -1.90 -13.25 -23.99
C GLU A 285 -0.91 -12.47 -24.89
N ILE A 286 -0.12 -11.56 -24.31
CA ILE A 286 0.96 -10.83 -24.97
C ILE A 286 2.15 -11.76 -25.21
N ILE A 287 2.48 -12.59 -24.20
CA ILE A 287 3.49 -13.64 -24.27
C ILE A 287 2.76 -14.98 -24.44
N LYS A 288 2.98 -15.65 -25.56
CA LYS A 288 2.42 -16.98 -25.83
C LYS A 288 3.24 -18.03 -25.10
N LYS A 289 2.57 -18.92 -24.37
CA LYS A 289 3.17 -20.07 -23.69
C LYS A 289 2.67 -21.39 -24.28
N SER A 290 3.59 -22.20 -24.80
CA SER A 290 3.30 -23.54 -25.36
C SER A 290 4.12 -24.60 -24.60
N GLY A 291 3.48 -25.27 -23.65
CA GLY A 291 4.17 -26.18 -22.73
C GLY A 291 5.18 -25.42 -21.85
N SER A 292 6.46 -25.73 -22.00
CA SER A 292 7.56 -25.03 -21.31
C SER A 292 8.15 -23.86 -22.13
N TRP A 293 7.75 -23.67 -23.39
CA TRP A 293 8.28 -22.63 -24.26
C TRP A 293 7.48 -21.33 -24.18
N PHE A 294 8.19 -20.21 -24.17
CA PHE A 294 7.64 -18.85 -24.21
C PHE A 294 8.05 -18.18 -25.52
N SER A 295 7.12 -17.46 -26.12
CA SER A 295 7.29 -16.73 -27.37
C SER A 295 6.56 -15.40 -27.33
N TYR A 296 7.12 -14.41 -27.99
CA TYR A 296 6.55 -13.08 -28.18
C TYR A 296 6.51 -12.78 -29.67
N ASP A 297 5.33 -12.43 -30.17
CA ASP A 297 5.03 -12.42 -31.60
C ASP A 297 5.46 -13.73 -32.29
N ASP A 298 6.41 -13.66 -33.23
CA ASP A 298 6.99 -14.81 -33.94
C ASP A 298 8.36 -15.22 -33.38
N THR A 299 8.85 -14.56 -32.33
CA THR A 299 10.17 -14.79 -31.74
C THR A 299 10.08 -15.69 -30.52
N LYS A 300 10.94 -16.71 -30.44
CA LYS A 300 11.06 -17.55 -29.24
C LYS A 300 11.88 -16.82 -28.18
N LEU A 301 11.29 -16.62 -27.00
CA LEU A 301 11.97 -16.01 -25.85
C LEU A 301 12.83 -17.03 -25.10
N GLY A 302 12.34 -18.26 -24.93
CA GLY A 302 13.11 -19.29 -24.24
C GLY A 302 12.28 -20.45 -23.72
N GLN A 303 12.96 -21.45 -23.18
CA GLN A 303 12.34 -22.60 -22.52
C GLN A 303 12.46 -22.45 -21.00
N GLY A 304 11.32 -22.41 -20.33
CA GLY A 304 11.23 -22.20 -18.88
C GLY A 304 11.27 -20.73 -18.49
N ARG A 305 10.71 -20.42 -17.32
CA ARG A 305 10.56 -19.04 -16.82
C ARG A 305 11.90 -18.38 -16.54
N ASP A 306 12.87 -19.13 -16.02
CA ASP A 306 14.18 -18.59 -15.65
C ASP A 306 15.02 -18.18 -16.87
N ALA A 307 14.93 -18.92 -17.98
CA ALA A 307 15.59 -18.55 -19.22
C ALA A 307 15.02 -17.24 -19.80
N VAL A 308 13.70 -17.06 -19.73
CA VAL A 308 13.04 -15.83 -20.18
C VAL A 308 13.40 -14.66 -19.26
N LYS A 309 13.49 -14.89 -17.94
CA LYS A 309 13.96 -13.86 -16.99
C LYS A 309 15.36 -13.37 -17.36
N ALA A 310 16.30 -14.29 -17.61
CA ALA A 310 17.65 -13.93 -18.02
C ALA A 310 17.65 -13.12 -19.33
N LEU A 311 16.89 -13.56 -20.34
CA LEU A 311 16.77 -12.83 -21.61
C LEU A 311 16.26 -11.39 -21.42
N LEU A 312 15.22 -11.20 -20.60
CA LEU A 312 14.63 -9.87 -20.38
C LEU A 312 15.55 -8.95 -19.58
N LEU A 313 16.32 -9.50 -18.64
CA LEU A 313 17.35 -8.73 -17.92
C LEU A 313 18.49 -8.29 -18.85
N ASP A 314 18.86 -9.14 -19.82
CA ASP A 314 19.88 -8.82 -20.83
C ASP A 314 19.36 -7.86 -21.93
N ASN A 315 18.03 -7.71 -22.06
CA ASN A 315 17.38 -6.87 -23.08
C ASN A 315 16.37 -5.89 -22.47
N PRO A 316 16.82 -4.80 -21.83
CA PRO A 316 15.94 -3.83 -21.17
C PRO A 316 14.89 -3.20 -22.11
N GLU A 317 15.23 -2.96 -23.37
CA GLU A 317 14.29 -2.40 -24.37
C GLU A 317 13.08 -3.31 -24.58
N LEU A 318 13.30 -4.63 -24.68
CA LEU A 318 12.24 -5.61 -24.81
C LEU A 318 11.39 -5.69 -23.53
N MET A 319 12.04 -5.60 -22.37
CA MET A 319 11.32 -5.57 -21.08
C MET A 319 10.39 -4.35 -20.97
N GLU A 320 10.86 -3.16 -21.36
CA GLU A 320 10.07 -1.94 -21.38
C GLU A 320 8.91 -2.02 -22.39
N GLU A 321 9.16 -2.57 -23.58
CA GLU A 321 8.11 -2.78 -24.60
C GLU A 321 6.99 -3.68 -24.06
N LEU A 322 7.34 -4.82 -23.46
CA LEU A 322 6.38 -5.74 -22.88
C LEU A 322 5.61 -5.10 -21.72
N GLU A 323 6.30 -4.38 -20.83
CA GLU A 323 5.66 -3.66 -19.74
C GLU A 323 4.64 -2.62 -20.25
N GLN A 324 4.98 -1.89 -21.31
CA GLN A 324 4.12 -0.89 -21.91
C GLN A 324 2.87 -1.53 -22.53
N LYS A 325 3.03 -2.63 -23.30
CA LYS A 325 1.89 -3.37 -23.85
C LYS A 325 0.98 -3.94 -22.75
N ILE A 326 1.55 -4.43 -21.65
CA ILE A 326 0.78 -4.89 -20.49
C ILE A 326 -0.03 -3.73 -19.88
N LYS A 327 0.60 -2.57 -19.67
CA LYS A 327 -0.09 -1.37 -19.15
C LYS A 327 -1.23 -0.91 -20.06
N GLU A 328 -1.05 -0.98 -21.38
CA GLU A 328 -2.09 -0.66 -22.36
C GLU A 328 -3.26 -1.65 -22.31
N ALA A 329 -2.96 -2.96 -22.23
CA ALA A 329 -3.98 -3.99 -22.07
C ALA A 329 -4.80 -3.78 -20.78
N ILE A 330 -4.13 -3.45 -19.67
CA ILE A 330 -4.79 -3.12 -18.39
C ILE A 330 -5.70 -1.90 -18.53
N ALA A 331 -5.22 -0.85 -19.20
CA ALA A 331 -5.98 0.38 -19.39
C ALA A 331 -7.26 0.14 -20.20
N ALA A 332 -7.18 -0.70 -21.24
CA ALA A 332 -8.33 -1.07 -22.08
C ALA A 332 -9.42 -1.88 -21.33
N ILE A 333 -9.04 -2.66 -20.31
CA ILE A 333 -9.99 -3.42 -19.48
C ILE A 333 -10.64 -2.53 -18.41
N SER A 334 -9.98 -1.42 -18.06
CA SER A 334 -10.41 -0.51 -16.99
C SER A 334 -11.27 0.67 -17.47
N SER A 335 -11.38 0.87 -18.79
CA SER A 335 -12.25 1.85 -19.46
C SER A 335 -13.64 1.28 -19.76
#